data_AF-A0A0C9MVE5-F1
#
_entry.id   AF-A0A0C9MVE5-F1
#
_cell.length_a   1.000
_cell.length_b   1.000
_cell.length_c   1.000
_cell.angle_alpha   90.00
_cell.angle_beta   90.00
_cell.angle_gamma   90.00
#
_symmetry.space_group_name_H-M   'P 1'
#
loop_
_entity.id
_entity.type
_entity.pdbx_description
1 polymer ?
#
loop_
_entity_poly.entity_id
_entity_poly.type
_entity_poly.pdbx_seq_one_letter_code
_entity_poly.pdbx_strand_id
1 'polypeptide(L)'
;MARIQNEIDAMEAELRELESYDPSKTSITTDELRLGLYTGLGVKADIRNGKPVGVVLTSANQQDLRVMRLDQYDVDYLSNQIWEFIS
;
A
#
# COMPACT_ATOMS: atom_id res chain seq x y z
N MET A 1 -29.32 26.81 -34.12
CA MET A 1 -29.93 25.84 -33.19
C MET A 1 -29.11 24.54 -33.06
N ALA A 2 -28.60 23.94 -34.14
CA ALA A 2 -27.80 22.70 -34.07
C ALA A 2 -26.52 22.76 -33.20
N ARG A 3 -25.88 23.93 -33.09
CA ARG A 3 -24.62 24.09 -32.34
C ARG A 3 -24.79 23.96 -30.82
N ILE A 4 -25.92 24.46 -30.31
CA ILE A 4 -26.26 24.42 -28.88
C ILE A 4 -26.61 22.99 -28.45
N GLN A 5 -27.29 22.23 -29.32
CA GLN A 5 -27.61 20.84 -29.03
C GLN A 5 -26.35 19.98 -28.90
N ASN A 6 -25.38 20.18 -29.80
CA ASN A 6 -24.10 19.45 -29.72
C ASN A 6 -23.29 19.80 -28.46
N GLU A 7 -23.38 21.04 -27.97
CA GLU A 7 -22.73 21.45 -26.70
C GLU A 7 -23.43 20.82 -25.48
N ILE A 8 -24.77 20.72 -25.51
CA ILE A 8 -25.54 20.02 -24.47
C ILE A 8 -25.17 18.54 -24.44
N ASP A 9 -25.14 17.88 -25.60
CA ASP A 9 -24.83 16.45 -25.69
C ASP A 9 -23.38 16.15 -25.23
N ALA A 10 -22.44 17.06 -25.49
CA ALA A 10 -21.06 16.94 -25.02
C ALA A 10 -20.96 17.12 -23.49
N MET A 11 -21.65 18.11 -22.92
CA MET A 11 -21.68 18.30 -21.47
C MET A 11 -22.39 17.15 -20.75
N GLU A 12 -23.45 16.59 -21.31
CA GLU A 12 -24.13 15.40 -20.75
C GLU A 12 -23.22 14.16 -20.78
N ALA A 13 -22.40 14.00 -21.82
CA ALA A 13 -21.42 12.93 -21.88
C ALA A 13 -20.34 13.08 -20.80
N GLU A 14 -19.79 14.29 -20.61
CA GLU A 14 -18.82 14.59 -19.56
C GLU A 14 -19.42 14.38 -18.16
N LEU A 15 -20.68 14.79 -17.93
CA LEU A 15 -21.38 14.57 -16.66
C LEU A 15 -21.53 13.07 -16.36
N ARG A 16 -21.89 12.28 -17.38
CA ARG A 16 -22.09 10.84 -17.24
C ARG A 16 -20.77 10.09 -16.97
N GLU A 17 -19.67 10.55 -17.54
CA GLU A 17 -18.33 10.03 -17.20
C GLU A 17 -17.93 10.38 -15.76
N LEU A 18 -18.17 11.61 -15.31
CA LEU A 18 -17.91 12.04 -13.94
C LEU A 18 -18.78 11.32 -12.91
N GLU A 19 -20.05 11.06 -13.21
CA GLU A 19 -20.96 10.28 -12.36
C GLU A 19 -20.61 8.78 -12.33
N SER A 20 -19.98 8.27 -13.40
CA SER A 20 -19.45 6.90 -13.43
C SER A 20 -18.14 6.74 -12.65
N TYR A 21 -17.43 7.84 -12.39
CA TYR A 21 -16.25 7.87 -11.55
C TYR A 21 -16.64 7.75 -10.09
N ASP A 22 -16.75 6.51 -9.63
CA ASP A 22 -17.00 6.17 -8.24
C ASP A 22 -15.65 6.07 -7.49
N PRO A 23 -15.24 7.06 -6.68
CA PRO A 23 -14.00 6.99 -5.91
C PRO A 23 -14.02 5.85 -4.88
N SER A 24 -15.17 5.27 -4.55
CA SER A 24 -15.26 4.05 -3.73
C SER A 24 -14.85 2.78 -4.48
N LYS A 25 -14.76 2.84 -5.82
CA LYS A 25 -14.18 1.81 -6.70
C LYS A 25 -12.71 2.06 -7.02
N THR A 26 -11.98 2.82 -6.19
CA THR A 26 -10.52 2.75 -6.24
C THR A 26 -10.14 1.32 -5.87
N SER A 27 -9.96 0.46 -6.86
CA SER A 27 -9.76 -0.97 -6.65
C SER A 27 -8.40 -1.18 -6.01
N ILE A 28 -8.38 -1.42 -4.71
CA ILE A 28 -7.16 -1.83 -4.00
C ILE A 28 -6.85 -3.25 -4.45
N THR A 29 -5.67 -3.44 -5.02
CA THR A 29 -5.17 -4.77 -5.36
C THR A 29 -4.91 -5.57 -4.09
N THR A 30 -4.94 -6.91 -4.20
CA THR A 30 -4.62 -7.79 -3.06
C THR A 30 -3.23 -7.50 -2.49
N ASP A 31 -2.27 -7.11 -3.33
CA ASP A 31 -0.90 -6.83 -2.89
C ASP A 31 -0.79 -5.50 -2.15
N GLU A 32 -1.52 -4.47 -2.56
CA GLU A 32 -1.65 -3.22 -1.81
C GLU A 32 -2.29 -3.46 -0.44
N LEU A 33 -3.32 -4.31 -0.38
CA LEU A 33 -3.96 -4.69 0.88
C LEU A 33 -2.98 -5.42 1.80
N ARG A 34 -2.24 -6.42 1.30
CA ARG A 34 -1.23 -7.16 2.08
C ARG A 34 -0.14 -6.23 2.60
N LEU A 35 0.37 -5.35 1.74
CA LEU A 35 1.39 -4.38 2.13
C LEU A 35 0.89 -3.43 3.23
N GLY A 36 -0.36 -2.98 3.12
CA GLY A 36 -1.04 -2.18 4.13
C GLY A 36 -1.14 -2.91 5.47
N LEU A 37 -1.53 -4.18 5.46
CA LEU A 37 -1.60 -5.02 6.66
C LEU A 37 -0.23 -5.19 7.33
N TYR A 38 0.81 -5.56 6.58
CA TYR A 38 2.16 -5.69 7.15
C TYR A 38 2.68 -4.37 7.72
N THR A 39 2.46 -3.27 7.00
CA THR A 39 2.85 -1.93 7.47
C THR A 39 2.09 -1.54 8.73
N GLY A 40 0.81 -1.90 8.83
CA GLY A 40 -0.03 -1.68 10.01
C GLY A 40 0.43 -2.46 11.25
N LEU A 41 1.04 -3.64 11.04
CA LEU A 41 1.71 -4.41 12.10
C LEU A 41 3.12 -3.86 12.42
N GLY A 42 3.53 -2.76 11.78
CA GLY A 42 4.86 -2.18 11.98
C GLY A 42 5.99 -2.90 11.24
N VAL A 43 5.67 -3.77 10.28
CA VAL A 43 6.65 -4.57 9.52
C VAL A 43 6.87 -3.96 8.13
N LYS A 44 8.12 -3.60 7.82
CA LYS A 44 8.52 -3.03 6.52
C LYS A 44 9.76 -3.72 5.99
N ALA A 45 9.91 -3.80 4.67
CA ALA A 45 11.16 -4.23 4.05
C ALA A 45 12.19 -3.08 4.03
N ASP A 46 13.45 -3.34 4.42
CA ASP A 46 14.58 -2.47 4.10
C ASP A 46 15.06 -2.81 2.69
N ILE A 47 14.85 -1.89 1.75
CA ILE A 47 15.22 -2.05 0.34
C ILE A 47 16.36 -1.08 0.02
N ARG A 48 17.48 -1.61 -0.48
CA ARG A 48 18.64 -0.83 -0.91
C ARG A 48 18.99 -1.18 -2.34
N ASN A 49 19.15 -0.18 -3.20
CA ASN A 49 19.44 -0.36 -4.62
C ASN A 49 18.47 -1.35 -5.31
N GLY A 50 17.19 -1.29 -4.94
CA GLY A 50 16.14 -2.17 -5.48
C GLY A 50 16.16 -3.62 -4.97
N LYS A 51 17.00 -3.96 -3.98
CA LYS A 51 17.08 -5.30 -3.39
C LYS A 51 16.65 -5.28 -1.92
N PRO A 52 15.84 -6.25 -1.47
CA PRO A 52 15.57 -6.41 -0.05
C PRO A 52 16.85 -6.84 0.67
N VAL A 53 17.21 -6.11 1.72
CA VAL A 53 18.40 -6.38 2.54
C VAL A 53 18.05 -6.66 4.00
N GLY A 54 16.80 -6.45 4.40
CA GLY A 54 16.36 -6.62 5.77
C GLY A 54 14.87 -6.35 5.97
N VAL A 55 14.47 -6.44 7.22
CA VAL A 55 13.15 -6.08 7.73
C VAL A 55 13.33 -5.01 8.81
N VAL A 56 12.50 -3.99 8.76
CA VAL A 56 12.38 -2.94 9.78
C VAL A 56 11.09 -3.19 10.54
N LEU A 57 11.20 -3.22 11.86
CA LEU A 57 10.11 -3.40 12.80
C LEU A 57 9.93 -2.10 13.58
N THR A 58 8.70 -1.62 13.67
CA THR A 58 8.33 -0.39 14.37
C THR A 58 7.17 -0.66 15.30
N SER A 59 7.34 -0.39 16.59
CA SER A 59 6.29 -0.66 17.58
C SER A 59 5.12 0.33 17.42
N ALA A 60 3.97 0.02 18.01
CA ALA A 60 2.76 0.83 17.86
C ALA A 60 2.92 2.29 18.33
N ASN A 61 3.82 2.54 19.29
CA ASN A 61 4.15 3.88 19.78
C ASN A 61 5.25 4.59 18.95
N GLN A 62 5.76 3.94 17.90
CA GLN A 62 6.85 4.39 17.02
C GLN A 62 8.18 4.68 17.71
N GLN A 63 8.37 4.20 18.95
CA GLN A 63 9.60 4.44 19.71
C GLN A 63 10.63 3.33 19.50
N ASP A 64 10.18 2.09 19.35
CA ASP A 64 11.09 0.97 19.13
C ASP A 64 11.23 0.72 17.64
N LEU A 65 12.46 0.85 17.16
CA LEU A 65 12.84 0.52 15.79
C LEU A 65 13.91 -0.55 15.81
N ARG A 66 13.61 -1.70 15.22
CA ARG A 66 14.56 -2.81 15.06
C ARG A 66 14.79 -3.06 13.58
N VAL A 67 16.05 -3.14 13.17
CA VAL A 67 16.43 -3.52 11.80
C VAL A 67 17.11 -4.88 11.85
N MET A 68 16.55 -5.83 11.12
CA MET A 68 17.08 -7.19 11.03
C MET A 68 17.50 -7.47 9.59
N ARG A 69 18.77 -7.82 9.39
CA ARG A 69 19.31 -8.06 8.05
C ARG A 69 19.06 -9.48 7.58
N LEU A 70 18.82 -9.64 6.28
CA LEU A 70 18.63 -10.97 5.66
C LEU A 70 19.94 -11.76 5.53
N ASP A 71 21.10 -11.10 5.57
CA ASP A 71 22.43 -11.74 5.47
C ASP A 71 23.00 -12.16 6.83
N GLN A 72 22.39 -11.75 7.94
CA GLN A 72 22.87 -12.01 9.30
C GLN A 72 22.14 -13.16 9.99
N TYR A 73 20.91 -13.46 9.56
CA TYR A 73 20.01 -14.37 10.25
C TYR A 73 19.35 -15.30 9.25
N ASP A 74 19.11 -16.54 9.65
CA ASP A 74 18.29 -17.46 8.88
C ASP A 74 16.80 -17.04 8.92
N VAL A 75 16.03 -17.61 8.00
CA VAL A 75 14.62 -17.25 7.80
C VAL A 75 13.76 -17.62 9.01
N ASP A 76 14.06 -18.74 9.69
CA ASP A 76 13.27 -19.23 10.82
C ASP A 76 13.46 -18.31 12.03
N TYR A 77 14.70 -17.92 12.31
CA TYR A 77 15.03 -16.95 13.35
C TYR A 77 14.36 -15.59 13.08
N LEU A 78 14.48 -15.08 11.84
CA LEU A 78 13.83 -13.82 11.46
C LEU A 78 12.32 -13.88 11.66
N SER A 79 11.68 -14.98 11.23
CA SER A 79 10.24 -15.16 11.38
C SER A 79 9.83 -15.13 12.86
N ASN A 80 10.53 -15.87 13.72
CA ASN A 80 10.27 -15.90 15.16
C ASN A 80 10.42 -14.51 15.79
N GLN A 81 11.48 -13.77 15.45
CA GLN A 81 11.72 -12.43 15.99
C GLN A 81 10.68 -11.41 15.53
N ILE A 82 10.16 -11.53 14.30
CA ILE A 82 9.06 -10.67 13.82
C ILE A 82 7.80 -10.96 14.64
N TRP A 83 7.44 -12.23 14.80
CA TRP A 83 6.25 -12.63 15.57
C TRP A 83 6.34 -12.22 17.04
N GLU A 84 7.51 -12.37 17.68
CA GLU A 84 7.75 -11.89 19.05
C GLU A 84 7.64 -10.37 19.19
N PHE A 85 7.99 -9.61 18.15
CA PHE A 85 7.93 -8.15 18.19
C PHE A 85 6.49 -7.63 18.09
N ILE A 86 5.63 -8.32 17.34
CA ILE A 86 4.24 -7.90 17.11
C ILE A 86 3.26 -8.47 18.14
N SER A 87 3.66 -9.49 18.93
CA SER A 87 2.87 -10.09 20.01
C SER A 87 2.87 -9.26 21.28
#